data_AF-A0A1G7G8J7-F1
#
_entry.id   AF-A0A1G7G8J7-F1
#
_cell.length_a   1.000
_cell.length_b   1.000
_cell.length_c   1.000
_cell.angle_alpha   90.00
_cell.angle_beta   90.00
_cell.angle_gamma   90.00
#
_symmetry.space_group_name_H-M   'P 1'
#
loop_
_entity.id
_entity.type
_entity.pdbx_description
1 polymer ?
#
loop_
_entity_poly.entity_id
_entity_poly.type
_entity_poly.pdbx_seq_one_letter_code
_entity_poly.pdbx_strand_id
1 'polypeptide(L)'
;MGNLLRYHYRLLICTPTLLVVPAAFLLNAVIAGISNDWKLPYSGLKSVAFLLYLPTNPSFDLVRWLLILTPYLLITGLYLHDEFTGRFVNVSIQSKRSTLWLDSFLIVMTLFITVGTILGFCINMMAGFLINDGGEAVWMEGSMFEKVNAVNLLVREFILMNGSAMIAVLTNILLTLLFRNMGVATLLTVTSIIVSFAVARLATPLIPWLPINMGLTAFNEIQPFSLFHGTTVSVAMIVILIALIRLVFRYRLESLFIEGLKQEG
;
A
#
# COMPACT_ATOMS: atom_id res chain seq x y z
N MET A 1 -11.92 18.23 15.14
CA MET A 1 -11.18 17.72 13.96
C MET A 1 -9.68 18.07 14.05
N GLY A 2 -9.29 19.34 14.04
CA GLY A 2 -7.87 19.75 13.98
C GLY A 2 -6.93 19.13 15.03
N ASN A 3 -7.36 19.05 16.30
CA ASN A 3 -6.55 18.44 17.36
C ASN A 3 -6.37 16.92 17.19
N LEU A 4 -7.38 16.21 16.66
CA LEU A 4 -7.29 14.77 16.38
C LEU A 4 -6.41 14.49 15.17
N LEU A 5 -6.53 15.30 14.11
CA LEU A 5 -5.61 15.26 12.97
C LEU A 5 -4.16 15.46 13.43
N ARG A 6 -3.89 16.47 14.27
CA ARG A 6 -2.55 16.72 14.80
C ARG A 6 -2.03 15.56 15.67
N TYR A 7 -2.92 14.91 16.41
CA TYR A 7 -2.59 13.73 17.22
C TYR A 7 -2.15 12.55 16.34
N HIS A 8 -2.99 12.13 15.41
CA HIS A 8 -2.66 11.05 14.46
C HIS A 8 -1.42 11.39 13.64
N TYR A 9 -1.28 12.64 13.17
CA TYR A 9 -0.13 13.08 12.40
C TYR A 9 1.18 12.94 13.17
N ARG A 10 1.21 13.32 14.45
CA ARG A 10 2.40 13.18 15.29
C ARG A 10 2.82 11.73 15.50
N LEU A 11 1.86 10.80 15.55
CA LEU A 11 2.11 9.38 15.78
C LEU A 11 2.50 8.63 14.51
N LEU A 12 1.95 9.02 13.34
CA LEU A 12 2.18 8.33 12.08
C LEU A 12 3.29 8.98 11.23
N ILE A 13 3.46 10.31 11.29
CA ILE A 13 4.32 11.07 10.35
C ILE A 13 5.55 11.67 11.03
N CYS A 14 5.53 11.97 12.33
CA CYS A 14 6.69 12.59 13.02
C CYS A 14 7.70 11.60 13.63
N THR A 15 7.53 10.30 13.47
CA THR A 15 8.25 9.24 14.20
C THR A 15 9.26 8.52 13.26
N PRO A 16 10.30 7.81 13.75
CA PRO A 16 11.14 6.92 12.94
C PRO A 16 10.37 5.92 12.06
N THR A 17 9.08 5.68 12.34
CA THR A 17 8.18 4.88 11.50
C THR A 17 8.08 5.40 10.07
N LEU A 18 8.10 6.74 9.85
CA LEU A 18 8.10 7.30 8.50
C LEU A 18 9.38 6.94 7.74
N LEU A 19 10.51 6.71 8.41
CA LEU A 19 11.79 6.36 7.78
C LEU A 19 11.85 4.88 7.35
N VAL A 20 11.06 4.01 7.97
CA VAL A 20 11.02 2.56 7.64
C VAL A 20 10.49 2.34 6.22
N VAL A 21 9.52 3.15 5.79
CA VAL A 21 8.95 3.09 4.43
C VAL A 21 10.02 3.41 3.37
N PRO A 22 10.67 4.59 3.37
CA PRO A 22 11.88 4.90 2.60
C PRO A 22 12.94 3.81 2.57
N ALA A 23 13.25 3.19 3.73
CA ALA A 23 14.25 2.14 3.82
C ALA A 23 13.84 0.87 3.05
N ALA A 24 12.55 0.50 3.08
CA ALA A 24 12.03 -0.61 2.28
C ALA A 24 12.11 -0.33 0.78
N PHE A 25 11.86 0.91 0.35
CA PHE A 25 12.06 1.32 -1.04
C PHE A 25 13.53 1.26 -1.45
N LEU A 26 14.46 1.74 -0.62
CA LEU A 26 15.90 1.63 -0.87
C LEU A 26 16.32 0.17 -1.01
N LEU A 27 15.88 -0.70 -0.09
CA LEU A 27 16.18 -2.13 -0.16
C LEU A 27 15.59 -2.77 -1.43
N ASN A 28 14.37 -2.39 -1.81
CA ASN A 28 13.78 -2.79 -3.09
C ASN A 28 14.65 -2.35 -4.28
N ALA A 29 15.17 -1.11 -4.27
CA ALA A 29 16.02 -0.60 -5.34
C ALA A 29 17.32 -1.40 -5.47
N VAL A 30 17.97 -1.68 -4.34
CA VAL A 30 19.21 -2.48 -4.28
C VAL A 30 18.95 -3.91 -4.78
N ILE A 31 17.89 -4.55 -4.29
CA ILE A 31 17.49 -5.90 -4.71
C ILE A 31 17.24 -5.92 -6.23
N ALA A 32 16.48 -4.94 -6.74
CA ALA A 32 16.14 -4.84 -8.15
C ALA A 32 17.36 -4.59 -9.05
N GLY A 33 18.28 -3.73 -8.61
CA GLY A 33 19.54 -3.44 -9.28
C GLY A 33 20.41 -4.68 -9.38
N ILE A 34 20.69 -5.34 -8.25
CA ILE A 34 21.53 -6.55 -8.21
C ILE A 34 20.93 -7.67 -9.07
N SER A 35 19.61 -7.89 -9.01
CA SER A 35 18.98 -9.00 -9.74
C SER A 35 18.87 -8.76 -11.25
N ASN A 36 18.96 -7.51 -11.71
CA ASN A 36 18.71 -7.14 -13.11
C ASN A 36 19.80 -6.24 -13.69
N ASP A 37 21.01 -6.30 -13.16
CA ASP A 37 22.15 -5.44 -13.55
C ASP A 37 22.40 -5.45 -15.07
N TRP A 38 22.10 -6.57 -15.72
CA TRP A 38 22.24 -6.82 -17.16
C TRP A 38 21.01 -6.42 -18.02
N LYS A 39 19.94 -5.89 -17.42
CA LYS A 39 18.63 -5.59 -18.06
C LYS A 39 18.17 -4.14 -17.91
N LEU A 40 18.96 -3.29 -17.25
CA LEU A 40 18.55 -1.92 -16.94
C LEU A 40 18.55 -1.04 -18.20
N PRO A 41 17.44 -0.36 -18.53
CA PRO A 41 17.41 0.58 -19.65
C PRO A 41 18.18 1.87 -19.28
N TYR A 42 19.27 2.17 -19.99
CA TYR A 42 20.18 3.31 -19.74
C TYR A 42 19.57 4.73 -19.87
N SER A 43 18.32 4.86 -20.31
CA SER A 43 17.59 6.13 -20.24
C SER A 43 17.31 6.47 -18.76
N GLY A 44 17.82 7.59 -18.25
CA GLY A 44 17.75 7.92 -16.81
C GLY A 44 16.34 7.83 -16.22
N LEU A 45 15.31 8.29 -16.93
CA LEU A 45 13.93 8.16 -16.46
C LEU A 45 13.33 6.76 -16.68
N LYS A 46 13.80 6.00 -17.69
CA LYS A 46 13.35 4.63 -17.94
C LYS A 46 14.02 3.62 -16.99
N SER A 47 15.27 3.82 -16.58
CA SER A 47 15.96 3.03 -15.53
C SER A 47 15.30 3.25 -14.17
N VAL A 48 14.98 4.51 -13.85
CA VAL A 48 14.20 4.86 -12.67
C VAL A 48 12.83 4.20 -12.69
N ALA A 49 12.13 4.28 -13.83
CA ALA A 49 10.90 3.54 -14.03
C ALA A 49 11.14 2.03 -13.83
N PHE A 50 12.17 1.42 -14.42
CA PHE A 50 12.51 0.00 -14.29
C PHE A 50 12.85 -0.46 -12.86
N LEU A 51 13.40 0.40 -11.99
CA LEU A 51 13.59 0.01 -10.59
C LEU A 51 12.28 0.01 -9.80
N LEU A 52 11.33 0.86 -10.20
CA LEU A 52 9.95 0.86 -9.70
C LEU A 52 9.08 -0.21 -10.37
N TYR A 53 9.41 -0.54 -11.62
CA TYR A 53 8.63 -1.31 -12.58
C TYR A 53 9.27 -2.68 -12.78
N LEU A 54 8.57 -3.69 -12.31
CA LEU A 54 9.08 -5.03 -12.16
C LEU A 54 9.53 -5.66 -13.51
N PRO A 55 10.57 -6.51 -13.56
CA PRO A 55 10.97 -7.18 -14.78
C PRO A 55 10.58 -8.66 -14.78
N THR A 56 9.58 -9.07 -15.56
CA THR A 56 9.33 -10.44 -16.12
C THR A 56 9.33 -11.67 -15.16
N ASN A 57 9.65 -11.47 -13.89
CA ASN A 57 9.81 -12.33 -12.71
C ASN A 57 8.61 -12.42 -11.75
N PRO A 58 7.40 -12.90 -12.11
CA PRO A 58 6.22 -12.77 -11.27
C PRO A 58 6.45 -13.20 -9.80
N SER A 59 7.22 -14.28 -9.57
CA SER A 59 7.48 -14.77 -8.22
C SER A 59 8.39 -13.83 -7.41
N PHE A 60 9.40 -13.23 -8.06
CA PHE A 60 10.30 -12.24 -7.46
C PHE A 60 9.58 -10.90 -7.23
N ASP A 61 8.66 -10.57 -8.13
CA ASP A 61 7.91 -9.33 -8.13
C ASP A 61 6.94 -9.22 -6.95
N LEU A 62 6.30 -10.35 -6.62
CA LEU A 62 5.48 -10.47 -5.42
C LEU A 62 6.28 -10.21 -4.14
N VAL A 63 7.51 -10.75 -4.03
CA VAL A 63 8.35 -10.59 -2.83
C VAL A 63 8.73 -9.13 -2.63
N ARG A 64 9.13 -8.44 -3.71
CA ARG A 64 9.45 -7.01 -3.69
C ARG A 64 8.24 -6.16 -3.30
N TRP A 65 7.06 -6.52 -3.80
CA TRP A 65 5.82 -5.84 -3.45
C TRP A 65 5.44 -6.02 -1.99
N LEU A 66 5.56 -7.25 -1.46
CA LEU A 66 5.37 -7.52 -0.04
C LEU A 66 6.37 -6.75 0.83
N LEU A 67 7.62 -6.62 0.38
CA LEU A 67 8.63 -5.82 1.09
C LEU A 67 8.20 -4.35 1.23
N ILE A 68 7.67 -3.74 0.16
CA ILE A 68 7.20 -2.35 0.16
C ILE A 68 5.92 -2.19 1.01
N LEU A 69 5.00 -3.14 0.95
CA LEU A 69 3.74 -3.08 1.68
C LEU A 69 3.88 -3.34 3.19
N THR A 70 4.82 -4.19 3.59
CA THR A 70 4.97 -4.65 4.98
C THR A 70 5.09 -3.50 5.99
N PRO A 71 5.94 -2.46 5.77
CA PRO A 71 5.99 -1.30 6.66
C PRO A 71 4.63 -0.62 6.87
N TYR A 72 3.85 -0.42 5.81
CA TYR A 72 2.52 0.19 5.92
C TYR A 72 1.57 -0.67 6.74
N LEU A 73 1.56 -1.99 6.49
CA LEU A 73 0.70 -2.92 7.22
C LEU A 73 1.06 -2.96 8.71
N LEU A 74 2.35 -3.04 9.03
CA LEU A 74 2.84 -3.12 10.41
C LEU A 74 2.60 -1.82 11.18
N ILE A 75 2.93 -0.67 10.60
CA ILE A 75 2.73 0.63 11.27
C ILE A 75 1.25 0.87 11.54
N THR A 76 0.38 0.60 10.55
CA THR A 76 -1.07 0.76 10.72
C THR A 76 -1.62 -0.20 11.78
N GLY A 77 -1.19 -1.45 11.73
CA GLY A 77 -1.67 -2.47 12.65
C GLY A 77 -1.22 -2.21 14.09
N LEU A 78 0.03 -1.79 14.30
CA LEU A 78 0.56 -1.41 15.63
C LEU A 78 -0.19 -0.20 16.16
N TYR A 79 -0.38 0.83 15.32
CA TYR A 79 -1.13 2.02 15.68
C TYR A 79 -2.55 1.66 16.16
N LEU A 80 -3.28 0.85 15.40
CA LEU A 80 -4.62 0.42 15.80
C LEU A 80 -4.59 -0.44 17.06
N HIS A 81 -3.63 -1.36 17.18
CA HIS A 81 -3.50 -2.19 18.37
C HIS A 81 -3.32 -1.32 19.62
N ASP A 82 -2.35 -0.40 19.60
CA ASP A 82 -2.05 0.51 20.70
C ASP A 82 -3.25 1.40 21.07
N GLU A 83 -4.01 1.85 20.07
CA GLU A 83 -5.22 2.65 20.27
C GLU A 83 -6.35 1.82 20.92
N PHE A 84 -6.52 0.56 20.52
CA PHE A 84 -7.55 -0.34 21.08
C PHE A 84 -7.17 -0.95 22.43
N THR A 85 -5.89 -1.16 22.71
CA THR A 85 -5.40 -1.61 24.02
C THR A 85 -5.17 -0.45 24.98
N GLY A 86 -4.95 0.75 24.46
CA GLY A 86 -4.73 1.98 25.22
C GLY A 86 -6.03 2.65 25.69
N ARG A 87 -5.89 3.69 26.52
CA ARG A 87 -7.03 4.42 27.13
C ARG A 87 -7.76 5.34 26.14
N PHE A 88 -7.16 5.73 25.02
CA PHE A 88 -7.62 6.87 24.22
C PHE A 88 -8.85 6.58 23.34
N VAL A 89 -8.93 5.40 22.72
CA VAL A 89 -10.15 4.98 22.01
C VAL A 89 -11.29 4.83 23.00
N ASN A 90 -11.09 4.18 24.15
CA ASN A 90 -12.14 4.04 25.17
C ASN A 90 -12.69 5.40 25.64
N VAL A 91 -11.84 6.42 25.83
CA VAL A 91 -12.28 7.79 26.17
C VAL A 91 -12.98 8.50 24.99
N SER A 92 -12.55 8.26 23.75
CA SER A 92 -13.16 8.83 22.54
C SER A 92 -14.51 8.19 22.20
N ILE A 93 -14.66 6.90 22.51
CA ILE A 93 -15.90 6.13 22.43
C ILE A 93 -16.91 6.68 23.43
N GLN A 94 -16.51 6.80 24.70
CA GLN A 94 -17.38 7.32 25.78
C GLN A 94 -17.83 8.78 25.54
N SER A 95 -17.07 9.58 24.78
CA SER A 95 -17.39 10.98 24.50
C SER A 95 -18.22 11.23 23.22
N LYS A 96 -18.81 10.18 22.61
CA LYS A 96 -19.63 10.26 21.37
C LYS A 96 -18.91 10.89 20.16
N ARG A 97 -17.58 10.90 20.14
CA ARG A 97 -16.74 11.46 19.06
C ARG A 97 -15.95 10.40 18.28
N SER A 98 -16.28 9.13 18.48
CA SER A 98 -15.62 7.97 17.87
C SER A 98 -15.65 7.97 16.33
N THR A 99 -16.74 8.43 15.72
CA THR A 99 -16.83 8.58 14.26
C THR A 99 -15.84 9.62 13.73
N LEU A 100 -15.68 10.72 14.46
CA LEU A 100 -14.77 11.80 14.11
C LEU A 100 -13.30 11.39 14.32
N TRP A 101 -13.02 10.54 15.31
CA TRP A 101 -11.73 9.87 15.45
C TRP A 101 -11.44 8.97 14.24
N LEU A 102 -12.37 8.10 13.84
CA LEU A 102 -12.19 7.20 12.70
C LEU A 102 -11.94 7.98 11.40
N ASP A 103 -12.72 9.03 11.14
CA ASP A 103 -12.54 9.85 9.94
C ASP A 103 -11.19 10.58 9.97
N SER A 104 -10.77 11.11 11.13
CA SER A 104 -9.46 11.75 11.27
C SER A 104 -8.31 10.76 11.05
N PHE A 105 -8.45 9.53 11.57
CA PHE A 105 -7.50 8.45 11.38
C PHE A 105 -7.38 8.06 9.90
N LEU A 106 -8.50 7.83 9.20
CA LEU A 106 -8.51 7.47 7.78
C LEU A 106 -7.88 8.57 6.89
N ILE A 107 -8.10 9.84 7.21
CA ILE A 107 -7.47 10.97 6.51
C ILE A 107 -5.95 10.95 6.71
N VAL A 108 -5.47 10.83 7.95
CA VAL A 108 -4.03 10.83 8.22
C VAL A 108 -3.35 9.58 7.65
N MET A 109 -4.02 8.43 7.68
CA MET A 109 -3.54 7.21 7.02
C MET A 109 -3.37 7.40 5.50
N THR A 110 -4.33 8.07 4.86
CA THR A 110 -4.25 8.39 3.44
C THR A 110 -3.04 9.27 3.11
N LEU A 111 -2.80 10.28 3.94
CA LEU A 111 -1.64 11.16 3.82
C LEU A 111 -0.33 10.40 4.08
N PHE A 112 -0.29 9.54 5.10
CA PHE A 112 0.87 8.72 5.42
C PHE A 112 1.27 7.82 4.26
N ILE A 113 0.32 7.12 3.64
CA ILE A 113 0.57 6.27 2.46
C ILE A 113 1.10 7.11 1.31
N THR A 114 0.45 8.23 1.02
CA THR A 114 0.80 9.10 -0.11
C THR A 114 2.19 9.71 0.06
N VAL A 115 2.48 10.31 1.22
CA VAL A 115 3.80 10.91 1.51
C VAL A 115 4.88 9.85 1.53
N GLY A 116 4.63 8.70 2.17
CA GLY A 116 5.58 7.59 2.19
C GLY A 116 5.88 7.07 0.78
N THR A 117 4.86 6.99 -0.09
CA THR A 117 5.04 6.56 -1.49
C THR A 117 5.84 7.59 -2.27
N ILE A 118 5.57 8.89 -2.11
CA ILE A 118 6.34 9.97 -2.75
C ILE A 118 7.82 9.88 -2.35
N LEU A 119 8.12 9.74 -1.06
CA LEU A 119 9.49 9.61 -0.56
C LEU A 119 10.17 8.35 -1.12
N GLY A 120 9.45 7.23 -1.13
CA GLY A 120 9.93 5.97 -1.70
C GLY A 120 10.24 6.08 -3.20
N PHE A 121 9.38 6.76 -3.97
CA PHE A 121 9.62 7.07 -5.37
C PHE A 121 10.89 7.89 -5.53
N CYS A 122 11.06 8.99 -4.78
CA CYS A 122 12.28 9.81 -4.81
C CYS A 122 13.56 9.00 -4.56
N ILE A 123 13.52 8.06 -3.61
CA ILE A 123 14.65 7.18 -3.31
C ILE A 123 14.96 6.24 -4.47
N ASN A 124 13.93 5.60 -5.06
CA ASN A 124 14.13 4.77 -6.24
C ASN A 124 14.63 5.59 -7.43
N MET A 125 14.24 6.87 -7.55
CA MET A 125 14.81 7.75 -8.58
C MET A 125 16.31 7.96 -8.36
N MET A 126 16.72 8.32 -7.14
CA MET A 126 18.13 8.50 -6.80
C MET A 126 18.94 7.22 -7.04
N ALA A 127 18.41 6.06 -6.60
CA ALA A 127 19.05 4.77 -6.83
C ALA A 127 19.18 4.44 -8.32
N GLY A 128 18.16 4.76 -9.14
CA GLY A 128 18.21 4.55 -10.59
C GLY A 128 19.27 5.37 -11.30
N PHE A 129 19.47 6.62 -10.87
CA PHE A 129 20.56 7.43 -11.40
C PHE A 129 21.94 6.94 -10.97
N LEU A 130 22.07 6.35 -9.77
CA LEU A 130 23.36 5.86 -9.25
C LEU A 130 23.78 4.51 -9.83
N ILE A 131 22.84 3.65 -10.21
CA ILE A 131 23.12 2.31 -10.76
C ILE A 131 23.40 2.37 -12.28
N ASN A 132 23.00 3.46 -12.94
CA ASN A 132 23.08 3.62 -14.39
C ASN A 132 24.47 4.14 -14.86
N ASP A 133 25.46 3.25 -14.90
CA ASP A 133 26.89 3.58 -15.15
C ASP A 133 27.34 3.56 -16.64
N GLY A 134 26.42 3.73 -17.60
CA GLY A 134 26.78 4.09 -18.99
C GLY A 134 27.25 2.98 -19.97
N GLY A 135 26.87 1.72 -19.77
CA GLY A 135 27.08 0.61 -20.71
C GLY A 135 26.10 0.55 -21.91
N GLU A 136 26.34 -0.37 -22.86
CA GLU A 136 25.49 -0.58 -24.04
C GLU A 136 24.19 -1.34 -23.70
N ALA A 137 23.06 -0.87 -24.20
CA ALA A 137 21.72 -1.38 -23.85
C ALA A 137 21.42 -2.74 -24.48
N VAL A 138 21.10 -3.75 -23.64
CA VAL A 138 20.38 -4.96 -24.08
C VAL A 138 18.89 -4.70 -23.94
N TRP A 139 18.24 -4.35 -25.05
CA TRP A 139 16.82 -4.01 -25.09
C TRP A 139 15.93 -5.23 -24.76
N MET A 140 14.92 -5.03 -23.92
CA MET A 140 13.78 -5.95 -23.84
C MET A 140 12.76 -5.56 -24.91
N GLU A 141 12.90 -6.16 -26.10
CA GLU A 141 11.91 -6.02 -27.18
C GLU A 141 10.49 -6.35 -26.70
N GLY A 142 9.52 -5.48 -26.98
CA GLY A 142 8.10 -5.71 -26.71
C GLY A 142 7.56 -5.18 -25.37
N SER A 143 8.39 -4.61 -24.50
CA SER A 143 7.99 -4.06 -23.20
C SER A 143 7.26 -2.70 -23.29
N MET A 144 6.46 -2.31 -22.28
CA MET A 144 5.80 -0.99 -22.21
C MET A 144 6.80 0.17 -22.29
N PHE A 145 8.07 -0.08 -21.97
CA PHE A 145 9.16 0.90 -22.07
C PHE A 145 9.46 1.36 -23.50
N GLU A 146 9.09 0.58 -24.52
CA GLU A 146 9.21 0.98 -25.92
C GLU A 146 8.06 1.87 -26.36
N LYS A 147 6.85 1.61 -25.85
CA LYS A 147 5.60 2.20 -26.34
C LYS A 147 5.14 3.42 -25.55
N VAL A 148 5.59 3.58 -24.31
CA VAL A 148 5.09 4.61 -23.39
C VAL A 148 6.22 5.53 -22.93
N ASN A 149 5.94 6.83 -22.88
CA ASN A 149 6.86 7.82 -22.31
C ASN A 149 7.16 7.48 -20.83
N ALA A 150 8.44 7.54 -20.43
CA ALA A 150 8.91 7.23 -19.09
C ALA A 150 8.16 8.01 -17.99
N VAL A 151 7.84 9.28 -18.24
CA VAL A 151 7.08 10.11 -17.29
C VAL A 151 5.67 9.57 -17.10
N ASN A 152 4.99 9.18 -18.18
CA ASN A 152 3.64 8.60 -18.10
C ASN A 152 3.65 7.25 -17.37
N LEU A 153 4.72 6.47 -17.55
CA LEU A 153 4.90 5.20 -16.87
C LEU A 153 5.12 5.41 -15.36
N LEU A 154 5.94 6.38 -14.96
CA LEU A 154 6.13 6.75 -13.54
C LEU A 154 4.84 7.25 -12.89
N VAL A 155 4.08 8.11 -13.56
CA VAL A 155 2.79 8.60 -13.05
C VAL A 155 1.79 7.47 -12.90
N ARG A 156 1.72 6.56 -13.89
CA ARG A 156 0.88 5.38 -13.83
C ARG A 156 1.26 4.48 -12.65
N GLU A 157 2.55 4.20 -12.49
CA GLU A 157 3.06 3.39 -11.39
C GLU A 157 2.69 3.99 -10.05
N PHE A 158 2.91 5.30 -9.88
CA PHE A 158 2.59 6.01 -8.65
C PHE A 158 1.12 5.88 -8.27
N ILE A 159 0.22 6.13 -9.23
CA ILE A 159 -1.23 6.08 -9.00
C ILE A 159 -1.66 4.66 -8.61
N LEU A 160 -1.18 3.64 -9.32
CA LEU A 160 -1.56 2.25 -9.09
C LEU A 160 -0.95 1.69 -7.81
N MET A 161 0.32 1.99 -7.51
CA MET A 161 0.97 1.61 -6.25
C MET A 161 0.26 2.24 -5.05
N ASN A 162 -0.05 3.54 -5.11
CA ASN A 162 -0.73 4.23 -4.02
C ASN A 162 -2.15 3.65 -3.78
N GLY A 163 -2.92 3.45 -4.86
CA GLY A 163 -4.23 2.81 -4.78
C GLY A 163 -4.15 1.40 -4.19
N SER A 164 -3.20 0.60 -4.65
CA SER A 164 -2.99 -0.77 -4.18
C SER A 164 -2.54 -0.83 -2.70
N ALA A 165 -1.64 0.06 -2.28
CA ALA A 165 -1.21 0.18 -0.89
C ALA A 165 -2.37 0.61 0.01
N MET A 166 -3.19 1.56 -0.44
CA MET A 166 -4.40 1.98 0.27
C MET A 166 -5.36 0.82 0.50
N ILE A 167 -5.64 0.02 -0.53
CA ILE A 167 -6.55 -1.11 -0.44
C ILE A 167 -5.99 -2.17 0.52
N ALA A 168 -4.70 -2.48 0.45
CA ALA A 168 -4.06 -3.42 1.38
C ALA A 168 -4.15 -2.93 2.84
N VAL A 169 -3.86 -1.66 3.08
CA VAL A 169 -3.93 -1.05 4.41
C VAL A 169 -5.36 -1.01 4.94
N LEU A 170 -6.34 -0.59 4.14
CA LEU A 170 -7.75 -0.56 4.54
C LEU A 170 -8.28 -1.98 4.81
N THR A 171 -7.86 -2.97 4.01
CA THR A 171 -8.17 -4.39 4.27
C THR A 171 -7.60 -4.82 5.62
N ASN A 172 -6.35 -4.46 5.93
CA ASN A 172 -5.72 -4.76 7.22
C ASN A 172 -6.43 -4.07 8.38
N ILE A 173 -6.86 -2.81 8.22
CA ILE A 173 -7.67 -2.08 9.21
C ILE A 173 -8.98 -2.84 9.47
N LEU A 174 -9.71 -3.20 8.41
CA LEU A 174 -10.96 -3.95 8.52
C LEU A 174 -10.76 -5.28 9.27
N LEU A 175 -9.74 -6.06 8.89
CA LEU A 175 -9.43 -7.33 9.54
C LEU A 175 -8.99 -7.14 10.99
N THR A 176 -8.24 -6.09 11.29
CA THR A 176 -7.84 -5.76 12.68
C THR A 176 -9.07 -5.46 13.53
N LEU A 177 -10.05 -4.74 12.99
CA LEU A 177 -11.33 -4.49 13.67
C LEU A 177 -12.15 -5.78 13.87
N LEU A 178 -12.12 -6.71 12.91
CA LEU A 178 -12.86 -7.98 12.99
C LEU A 178 -12.23 -9.00 13.95
N PHE A 179 -10.91 -9.14 13.93
CA PHE A 179 -10.21 -10.18 14.70
C PHE A 179 -9.62 -9.70 16.03
N ARG A 180 -9.52 -8.37 16.26
CA ARG A 180 -8.87 -7.75 17.43
C ARG A 180 -7.42 -8.21 17.64
N ASN A 181 -6.80 -8.75 16.60
CA ASN A 181 -5.45 -9.27 16.63
C ASN A 181 -4.72 -8.79 15.38
N MET A 182 -3.74 -7.92 15.59
CA MET A 182 -2.93 -7.34 14.51
C MET A 182 -2.17 -8.40 13.72
N GLY A 183 -1.58 -9.39 14.42
CA GLY A 183 -0.80 -10.45 13.78
C GLY A 183 -1.66 -11.27 12.82
N VAL A 184 -2.86 -11.66 13.27
CA VAL A 184 -3.83 -12.39 12.44
C VAL A 184 -4.29 -11.53 11.26
N ALA A 185 -4.62 -10.26 11.49
CA ALA A 185 -5.06 -9.35 10.42
C ALA A 185 -3.97 -9.14 9.35
N THR A 186 -2.72 -8.96 9.77
CA THR A 186 -1.58 -8.79 8.88
C THR A 186 -1.33 -10.06 8.08
N LEU A 187 -1.35 -11.23 8.74
CA LEU A 187 -1.18 -12.53 8.09
C LEU A 187 -2.26 -12.78 7.04
N LEU A 188 -3.53 -12.50 7.37
CA LEU A 188 -4.65 -12.65 6.43
C LEU A 188 -4.54 -11.67 5.26
N THR A 189 -4.10 -10.44 5.51
CA THR A 189 -3.87 -9.45 4.44
C THR A 189 -2.76 -9.93 3.50
N VAL A 190 -1.62 -10.37 4.03
CA VAL A 190 -0.52 -10.93 3.23
C VAL A 190 -0.97 -12.16 2.45
N THR A 191 -1.70 -13.07 3.09
CA THR A 191 -2.26 -14.26 2.43
C THR A 191 -3.20 -13.86 1.29
N SER A 192 -4.04 -12.84 1.49
CA SER A 192 -4.95 -12.34 0.45
C SER A 192 -4.20 -11.75 -0.75
N ILE A 193 -3.07 -11.08 -0.53
CA ILE A 193 -2.19 -10.57 -1.60
C ILE A 193 -1.59 -11.75 -2.39
N ILE A 194 -1.07 -12.76 -1.70
CA ILE A 194 -0.47 -13.95 -2.33
C ILE A 194 -1.53 -14.73 -3.13
N VAL A 195 -2.72 -14.95 -2.56
CA VAL A 195 -3.82 -15.64 -3.25
C VAL A 195 -4.29 -14.83 -4.45
N SER A 196 -4.49 -13.51 -4.29
CA SER A 196 -4.82 -12.60 -5.38
C SER A 196 -3.79 -12.72 -6.51
N PHE A 197 -2.50 -12.74 -6.17
CA PHE A 197 -1.43 -12.91 -7.15
C PHE A 197 -1.47 -14.27 -7.87
N ALA A 198 -1.69 -15.36 -7.13
CA ALA A 198 -1.81 -16.70 -7.69
C ALA A 198 -3.02 -16.81 -8.64
N VAL A 199 -4.17 -16.26 -8.25
CA VAL A 199 -5.38 -16.20 -9.10
C VAL A 199 -5.10 -15.40 -10.37
N ALA A 200 -4.42 -14.28 -10.26
CA ALA A 200 -4.06 -13.44 -11.41
C ALA A 200 -3.21 -14.22 -12.44
N ARG A 201 -2.30 -15.10 -11.97
CA ARG A 201 -1.48 -15.99 -12.82
C ARG A 201 -2.27 -17.10 -13.48
N LEU A 202 -3.21 -17.70 -12.76
CA LEU A 202 -3.99 -18.83 -13.25
C LEU A 202 -5.15 -18.40 -14.15
N ALA A 203 -5.67 -17.20 -13.94
CA ALA A 203 -6.82 -16.65 -14.64
C ALA A 203 -6.55 -15.21 -15.09
N THR A 204 -5.80 -15.07 -16.18
CA THR A 204 -5.44 -13.76 -16.77
C THR A 204 -6.63 -12.83 -17.07
N PRO A 205 -7.85 -13.29 -17.39
CA PRO A 205 -9.00 -12.39 -17.54
C PRO A 205 -9.46 -11.72 -16.24
N LEU A 206 -9.06 -12.24 -15.08
CA LEU A 206 -9.45 -11.69 -13.77
C LEU A 206 -8.52 -10.57 -13.29
N ILE A 207 -7.38 -10.35 -13.94
CA ILE A 207 -6.39 -9.33 -13.58
C ILE A 207 -7.00 -7.93 -13.40
N PRO A 208 -7.88 -7.45 -14.30
CA PRO A 208 -8.50 -6.14 -14.17
C PRO A 208 -9.34 -5.97 -12.89
N TRP A 209 -9.75 -7.08 -12.28
CA TRP A 209 -10.64 -7.12 -11.13
C TRP A 209 -9.92 -7.37 -9.80
N LEU A 210 -8.58 -7.41 -9.82
CA LEU A 210 -7.73 -7.67 -8.65
C LEU A 210 -6.97 -6.40 -8.24
N PRO A 211 -7.63 -5.43 -7.58
CA PRO A 211 -7.07 -4.11 -7.34
C PRO A 211 -5.88 -4.09 -6.36
N ILE A 212 -5.71 -5.15 -5.56
CA ILE A 212 -4.55 -5.37 -4.69
C ILE A 212 -3.27 -5.69 -5.47
N ASN A 213 -3.40 -6.17 -6.71
CA ASN A 213 -2.26 -6.47 -7.58
C ASN A 213 -2.00 -5.35 -8.60
N MET A 214 -2.81 -4.29 -8.60
CA MET A 214 -2.68 -3.24 -9.62
C MET A 214 -1.35 -2.48 -9.53
N GLY A 215 -0.72 -2.44 -8.35
CA GLY A 215 0.65 -1.94 -8.16
C GLY A 215 1.76 -2.84 -8.75
N LEU A 216 1.42 -3.99 -9.33
CA LEU A 216 2.35 -4.87 -10.05
C LEU A 216 2.20 -4.67 -11.56
N THR A 217 2.68 -3.55 -12.09
CA THR A 217 2.47 -3.16 -13.49
C THR A 217 3.06 -4.11 -14.54
N ALA A 218 4.12 -4.86 -14.22
CA ALA A 218 4.64 -5.93 -15.07
C ALA A 218 3.61 -7.05 -15.31
N PHE A 219 2.76 -7.32 -14.31
CA PHE A 219 1.66 -8.27 -14.45
C PHE A 219 0.60 -7.79 -15.44
N ASN A 220 0.48 -6.47 -15.58
CA ASN A 220 -0.45 -5.79 -16.47
C ASN A 220 0.13 -5.56 -17.88
N GLU A 221 1.36 -5.97 -18.19
CA GLU A 221 1.88 -5.98 -19.57
C GLU A 221 1.30 -7.12 -20.40
N ILE A 222 0.79 -8.17 -19.75
CA ILE A 222 0.20 -9.35 -20.38
C ILE A 222 -1.13 -9.01 -21.09
N GLN A 223 -1.78 -7.89 -20.75
CA GLN A 223 -3.00 -7.40 -21.40
C GLN A 223 -2.98 -5.87 -21.57
N PRO A 224 -3.58 -5.29 -22.63
CA PRO A 224 -3.67 -3.84 -22.81
C PRO A 224 -4.64 -3.23 -21.78
N PHE A 225 -4.13 -2.95 -20.59
CA PHE A 225 -4.89 -2.37 -19.48
C PHE A 225 -4.79 -0.85 -19.48
N SER A 226 -5.94 -0.14 -19.48
CA SER A 226 -5.97 1.31 -19.41
C SER A 226 -5.81 1.81 -17.97
N LEU A 227 -5.05 2.91 -17.78
CA LEU A 227 -4.91 3.56 -16.48
C LEU A 227 -6.28 3.93 -15.88
N PHE A 228 -7.20 4.41 -16.72
CA PHE A 228 -8.56 4.78 -16.34
C PHE A 228 -9.34 3.64 -15.69
N HIS A 229 -9.20 2.42 -16.20
CA HIS A 229 -9.86 1.27 -15.60
C HIS A 229 -9.29 0.97 -14.20
N GLY A 230 -7.96 0.93 -14.07
CA GLY A 230 -7.32 0.67 -12.78
C GLY A 230 -7.60 1.70 -11.71
N THR A 231 -7.66 2.98 -12.08
CA THR A 231 -8.06 4.03 -11.14
C THR A 231 -9.51 3.88 -10.72
N THR A 232 -10.41 3.59 -11.66
CA THR A 232 -11.84 3.43 -11.37
C THR A 232 -12.09 2.27 -10.41
N VAL A 233 -11.51 1.09 -10.66
CA VAL A 233 -11.64 -0.08 -9.77
C VAL A 233 -11.00 0.19 -8.41
N SER A 234 -9.83 0.84 -8.38
CA SER A 234 -9.16 1.17 -7.11
C SER A 234 -10.00 2.12 -6.26
N VAL A 235 -10.55 3.18 -6.85
CA VAL A 235 -11.42 4.14 -6.15
C VAL A 235 -12.69 3.44 -5.65
N ALA A 236 -13.34 2.62 -6.48
CA ALA A 236 -14.53 1.87 -6.08
C ALA A 236 -14.24 0.96 -4.87
N MET A 237 -13.13 0.22 -4.90
CA MET A 237 -12.73 -0.66 -3.79
C MET A 237 -12.40 0.12 -2.52
N ILE A 238 -11.69 1.25 -2.62
CA ILE A 238 -11.40 2.13 -1.48
C ILE A 238 -12.70 2.62 -0.83
N VAL A 239 -13.67 3.07 -1.63
CA VAL A 239 -14.97 3.53 -1.13
C VAL A 239 -15.73 2.40 -0.42
N ILE A 240 -15.75 1.20 -1.00
CA ILE A 240 -16.37 0.01 -0.39
C ILE A 240 -15.70 -0.33 0.93
N LEU A 241 -14.37 -0.38 0.98
CA LEU A 241 -13.63 -0.68 2.20
C LEU A 241 -13.86 0.36 3.30
N ILE A 242 -13.88 1.66 2.97
CA ILE A 242 -14.20 2.72 3.94
C ILE A 242 -15.62 2.53 4.49
N ALA A 243 -16.59 2.21 3.63
CA ALA A 243 -17.96 1.95 4.06
C ALA A 243 -18.04 0.75 5.01
N LEU A 244 -17.35 -0.35 4.69
CA LEU A 244 -17.28 -1.55 5.54
C LEU A 244 -16.58 -1.28 6.88
N ILE A 245 -15.45 -0.55 6.86
CA ILE A 245 -14.74 -0.14 8.08
C ILE A 245 -15.66 0.68 8.99
N ARG A 246 -16.39 1.65 8.43
CA ARG A 246 -17.36 2.46 9.19
C ARG A 246 -18.46 1.59 9.80
N LEU A 247 -19.00 0.65 9.04
CA LEU A 247 -20.05 -0.26 9.51
C LEU A 247 -19.56 -1.16 10.64
N VAL A 248 -18.42 -1.84 10.45
CA VAL A 248 -17.82 -2.72 11.46
C VAL A 248 -17.43 -1.92 12.71
N PHE A 249 -16.85 -0.73 12.54
CA PHE A 249 -16.50 0.14 13.65
C PHE A 249 -17.73 0.52 14.47
N ARG A 250 -18.84 0.93 13.84
CA ARG A 250 -20.10 1.22 14.56
C ARG A 250 -20.61 0.02 15.35
N TYR A 251 -20.66 -1.15 14.73
CA TYR A 251 -21.09 -2.38 15.40
C TYR A 251 -20.20 -2.71 16.61
N ARG A 252 -18.89 -2.49 16.49
CA ARG A 252 -17.95 -2.66 17.60
C ARG A 252 -18.19 -1.69 18.75
N LEU A 253 -18.46 -0.42 18.46
CA LEU A 253 -18.81 0.56 19.48
C LEU A 253 -20.02 0.10 20.29
N GLU A 254 -21.08 -0.31 19.60
CA GLU A 254 -22.31 -0.81 20.24
C GLU A 254 -22.02 -2.00 21.15
N SER A 255 -21.20 -2.97 20.71
CA SER A 255 -20.81 -4.12 21.54
C SER A 255 -20.06 -3.71 22.83
N LEU A 256 -19.13 -2.76 22.74
CA LEU A 256 -18.35 -2.27 23.89
C LEU A 256 -19.22 -1.50 24.88
N PHE A 257 -20.20 -0.73 24.41
CA PHE A 257 -21.16 -0.04 25.28
C PHE A 257 -22.04 -1.02 26.04
N ILE A 258 -22.49 -2.11 25.40
CA ILE A 258 -23.32 -3.14 26.05
C ILE A 258 -22.50 -3.92 27.09
N GLU A 259 -21.25 -4.24 26.79
CA GLU A 259 -20.34 -4.93 27.74
C GLU A 259 -20.02 -4.07 28.97
N GLY A 260 -19.79 -2.75 28.79
CA GLY A 260 -19.56 -1.82 29.89
C GLY A 260 -20.76 -1.68 30.83
N LEU A 261 -21.98 -1.62 30.28
CA LEU A 261 -23.21 -1.56 31.08
C LEU A 261 -23.44 -2.82 31.94
N LYS A 262 -22.94 -3.99 31.51
CA LYS A 262 -23.02 -5.24 32.28
C LYS A 262 -22.02 -5.33 33.43
N GLN A 263 -20.99 -4.49 33.46
CA GLN A 263 -19.99 -4.48 34.53
C GLN A 263 -20.35 -3.51 35.67
N GLU A 264 -21.30 -2.60 35.44
CA GLU A 264 -21.74 -1.58 36.41
C GLU A 264 -23.08 -1.90 37.09
N GLY A 265 -23.73 -3.01 36.75
CA GLY A 265 -24.99 -3.48 37.36
C GLY A 265 -24.82 -4.82 38.06
#